data_AF-K9EFD5-F1
#
_entry.id   AF-K9EFD5-F1
#
_cell.length_a   1.000
_cell.length_b   1.000
_cell.length_c   1.000
_cell.angle_alpha   90.00
_cell.angle_beta   90.00
_cell.angle_gamma   90.00
#
_symmetry.space_group_name_H-M   'P 1'
#
loop_
_entity.id
_entity.type
_entity.pdbx_description
1 polymer ?
#
loop_
_entity_poly.entity_id
_entity_poly.type
_entity_poly.pdbx_seq_one_letter_code
_entity_poly.pdbx_strand_id
1 'polypeptide(L)'
;MQNWRRAEPLDAITRIEVREGHLFEYVPGRTVATDLIVTPGLRARLLAPFMRGNSVVCTLSALWVHTGYWPPDCLPTLTIAHPNQSAYPVRLRTRIGARYRTAIGGVPVTTPERTAIDLLRYEELSLAVTGVLYLLRAGLRLDALKHCADLVLRGYRYESARAFIAALPDYLRRREAAAQATSRDLNPR
;
A
#
# COMPACT_ATOMS: atom_id res chain seq x y z
N MET A 1 18.72 -19.70 -4.11
CA MET A 1 17.49 -18.90 -4.02
C MET A 1 17.91 -17.45 -3.75
N GLN A 2 17.77 -16.57 -4.75
CA GLN A 2 18.28 -15.20 -4.70
C GLN A 2 17.46 -14.38 -3.69
N ASN A 3 18.11 -13.91 -2.63
CA ASN A 3 17.54 -12.96 -1.67
C ASN A 3 17.71 -11.55 -2.26
N TRP A 4 16.71 -10.67 -2.11
CA TRP A 4 16.79 -9.27 -2.56
C TRP A 4 18.00 -8.49 -1.99
N ARG A 5 18.54 -8.93 -0.85
CA ARG A 5 19.80 -8.40 -0.28
C ARG A 5 21.03 -8.64 -1.15
N ARG A 6 20.93 -9.55 -2.14
CA ARG A 6 21.92 -9.82 -3.19
C ARG A 6 21.34 -9.56 -4.57
N ALA A 7 20.29 -8.74 -4.67
CA ALA A 7 19.89 -8.23 -5.97
C ALA A 7 21.05 -7.36 -6.47
N GLU A 8 21.55 -7.67 -7.65
CA GLU A 8 22.51 -6.79 -8.31
C GLU A 8 21.84 -5.43 -8.53
N PRO A 9 22.54 -4.33 -8.27
CA PRO A 9 22.04 -3.00 -8.61
C PRO A 9 21.64 -2.94 -10.09
N LEU A 10 20.62 -2.14 -10.39
CA LEU A 10 20.27 -1.84 -11.77
C LEU A 10 21.48 -1.23 -12.51
N ASP A 11 21.71 -1.67 -13.75
CA ASP A 11 22.73 -1.08 -14.60
C ASP A 11 22.44 0.41 -14.90
N ALA A 12 23.41 1.12 -15.49
CA ALA A 12 23.27 2.55 -15.73
C ALA A 12 22.08 2.90 -16.65
N ILE A 13 21.83 2.09 -17.68
CA ILE A 13 20.76 2.33 -18.66
C ILE A 13 19.40 2.14 -17.97
N THR A 14 19.23 1.04 -17.25
CA THR A 14 17.98 0.73 -16.55
C THR A 14 17.66 1.77 -15.48
N ARG A 15 18.66 2.32 -14.79
CA ARG A 15 18.46 3.43 -13.84
C ARG A 15 17.98 4.72 -14.51
N ILE A 16 18.49 5.02 -15.70
CA ILE A 16 18.02 6.18 -16.48
C ILE A 16 16.57 5.95 -16.87
N GLU A 17 16.21 4.78 -17.42
CA GLU A 17 14.84 4.47 -17.83
C GLU A 17 13.84 4.50 -16.65
N VAL A 18 14.27 4.10 -15.44
CA VAL A 18 13.46 4.26 -14.22
C VAL A 18 13.27 5.72 -13.85
N ARG A 19 14.33 6.53 -13.95
CA ARG A 19 14.29 7.96 -13.64
C ARG A 19 13.42 8.75 -14.63
N GLU A 20 13.48 8.40 -15.91
CA GLU A 20 12.64 8.99 -16.96
C GLU A 20 11.19 8.45 -16.94
N GLY A 21 10.90 7.47 -16.08
CA GLY A 21 9.55 6.95 -15.86
C GLY A 21 9.08 5.94 -16.89
N HIS A 22 9.95 5.47 -17.78
CA HIS A 22 9.64 4.39 -18.73
C HIS A 22 9.59 3.03 -18.06
N LEU A 23 10.44 2.83 -17.05
CA LEU A 23 10.47 1.63 -16.23
C LEU A 23 10.08 1.95 -14.78
N PHE A 24 9.53 0.95 -14.10
CA PHE A 24 9.28 0.96 -12.66
C PHE A 24 10.01 -0.21 -12.00
N GLU A 25 10.87 0.07 -11.03
CA GLU A 25 11.48 -0.97 -10.20
C GLU A 25 10.48 -1.39 -9.12
N TYR A 26 9.92 -2.60 -9.21
CA TYR A 26 8.86 -3.04 -8.28
C TYR A 26 9.37 -3.93 -7.14
N VAL A 27 10.58 -4.49 -7.31
CA VAL A 27 11.40 -5.11 -6.26
C VAL A 27 12.87 -4.87 -6.61
N PRO A 28 13.81 -4.98 -5.67
CA PRO A 28 15.20 -4.62 -5.93
C PRO A 28 15.78 -5.46 -7.07
N GLY A 29 16.35 -4.79 -8.06
CA GLY A 29 16.94 -5.41 -9.25
C GLY A 29 15.94 -5.94 -10.29
N ARG A 30 14.63 -5.62 -10.17
CA ARG A 30 13.64 -6.00 -11.19
C ARG A 30 12.75 -4.84 -11.58
N THR A 31 12.71 -4.60 -12.88
CA THR A 31 11.94 -3.56 -13.51
C THR A 31 10.83 -4.12 -14.39
N VAL A 32 9.86 -3.26 -14.67
CA VAL A 32 8.77 -3.50 -15.62
C VAL A 32 8.49 -2.20 -16.36
N ALA A 33 8.01 -2.26 -17.59
CA ALA A 33 7.49 -1.08 -18.28
C ALA A 33 6.31 -0.46 -17.52
N THR A 34 6.27 0.87 -17.43
CA THR A 34 5.31 1.61 -16.60
C THR A 34 3.85 1.43 -17.08
N ASP A 35 3.64 1.20 -18.37
CA ASP A 35 2.33 0.89 -18.94
C ASP A 35 1.76 -0.45 -18.41
N LEU A 36 2.63 -1.39 -18.04
CA LEU A 36 2.26 -2.67 -17.43
C LEU A 36 1.96 -2.59 -15.94
N ILE A 37 1.84 -1.39 -15.35
CA ILE A 37 1.42 -1.19 -13.95
C ILE A 37 0.26 -0.20 -13.78
N VAL A 38 -0.42 0.15 -14.87
CA VAL A 38 -1.48 1.18 -14.84
C VAL A 38 -2.71 0.77 -14.02
N THR A 39 -3.01 -0.54 -13.91
CA THR A 39 -4.14 -1.04 -13.13
C THR A 39 -3.72 -1.83 -11.89
N PRO A 40 -4.57 -1.92 -10.84
CA PRO A 40 -4.32 -2.78 -9.70
C PRO A 40 -4.06 -4.24 -10.07
N GLY A 41 -4.81 -4.76 -11.05
CA GLY A 41 -4.68 -6.14 -11.53
C GLY A 41 -3.30 -6.42 -12.13
N LEU A 42 -2.78 -5.48 -12.92
CA LEU A 42 -1.44 -5.60 -13.50
C LEU A 42 -0.35 -5.52 -12.44
N ARG A 43 -0.44 -4.56 -11.50
CA ARG A 43 0.47 -4.46 -10.36
C ARG A 43 0.51 -5.74 -9.53
N ALA A 44 -0.67 -6.29 -9.21
CA ALA A 44 -0.77 -7.51 -8.43
C ALA A 44 -0.12 -8.70 -9.15
N ARG A 45 -0.32 -8.84 -10.47
CA ARG A 45 0.26 -9.93 -11.27
C ARG A 45 1.79 -9.94 -11.26
N LEU A 46 2.43 -8.78 -11.20
CA LEU A 46 3.90 -8.70 -11.08
C LEU A 46 4.44 -9.33 -9.79
N LEU A 47 3.62 -9.39 -8.75
CA LEU A 47 3.98 -9.98 -7.47
C LEU A 47 3.75 -11.50 -7.44
N ALA A 48 2.97 -12.06 -8.39
CA ALA A 48 2.61 -13.47 -8.43
C ALA A 48 3.80 -14.44 -8.37
N PRO A 49 4.95 -14.21 -9.06
CA PRO A 49 6.10 -15.11 -9.01
C PRO A 49 6.74 -15.25 -7.62
N PHE A 50 6.45 -14.33 -6.70
CA PHE A 50 6.97 -14.33 -5.33
C PHE A 50 5.99 -14.94 -4.33
N MET A 51 4.76 -15.21 -4.75
CA MET A 51 3.72 -15.76 -3.91
C MET A 51 3.95 -17.27 -3.71
N ARG A 52 3.69 -17.75 -2.48
CA ARG A 52 3.77 -19.17 -2.14
C ARG A 52 2.52 -19.59 -1.38
N GLY A 53 1.82 -20.63 -1.87
CA GLY A 53 0.69 -21.24 -1.17
C GLY A 53 -0.29 -20.22 -0.56
N ASN A 54 -0.29 -20.12 0.78
CA ASN A 54 -1.20 -19.27 1.55
C ASN A 54 -0.71 -17.82 1.75
N SER A 55 0.23 -17.35 0.94
CA SER A 55 0.76 -15.98 1.02
C SER A 55 -0.30 -14.95 0.64
N VAL A 56 -0.29 -13.80 1.32
CA VAL A 56 -1.15 -12.65 1.02
C VAL A 56 -0.29 -11.39 0.94
N VAL A 57 -0.42 -10.61 -0.12
CA VAL A 57 0.25 -9.31 -0.24
C VAL A 57 -0.33 -8.35 0.80
N CYS A 58 0.53 -7.67 1.57
CA CYS A 58 0.12 -6.81 2.68
C CYS A 58 0.94 -5.51 2.75
N THR A 59 0.60 -4.63 3.70
CA THR A 59 1.31 -3.36 3.99
C THR A 59 1.60 -2.53 2.72
N LEU A 60 2.86 -2.13 2.48
CA LEU A 60 3.25 -1.24 1.39
C LEU A 60 3.06 -1.85 0.00
N SER A 61 3.29 -3.16 -0.17
CA SER A 61 2.98 -3.83 -1.43
C SER A 61 1.48 -3.85 -1.73
N ALA A 62 0.63 -4.03 -0.72
CA ALA A 62 -0.81 -3.95 -0.92
C ALA A 62 -1.27 -2.52 -1.21
N LEU A 63 -0.68 -1.52 -0.54
CA LEU A 63 -0.90 -0.10 -0.83
C LEU A 63 -0.60 0.22 -2.29
N TRP A 64 0.56 -0.21 -2.79
CA TRP A 64 0.96 -0.01 -4.18
C TRP A 64 0.03 -0.72 -5.15
N VAL A 65 -0.37 -1.97 -4.87
CA VAL A 65 -1.36 -2.67 -5.70
C VAL A 65 -2.65 -1.86 -5.79
N HIS A 66 -3.23 -1.43 -4.67
CA HIS A 66 -4.51 -0.69 -4.68
C HIS A 66 -4.40 0.67 -5.35
N THR A 67 -3.32 1.41 -5.12
CA THR A 67 -3.28 2.85 -5.38
C THR A 67 -2.28 3.27 -6.46
N GLY A 68 -1.33 2.41 -6.81
CA GLY A 68 -0.14 2.76 -7.61
C GLY A 68 0.90 3.57 -6.84
N TYR A 69 0.60 4.01 -5.61
CA TYR A 69 1.53 4.78 -4.81
C TYR A 69 2.56 3.89 -4.14
N TRP A 70 3.82 4.25 -4.35
CA TRP A 70 4.95 3.75 -3.57
C TRP A 70 5.68 4.95 -2.94
N PRO A 71 6.05 4.91 -1.65
CA PRO A 71 6.77 6.01 -1.02
C PRO A 71 8.15 6.25 -1.67
N PRO A 72 8.50 7.48 -2.04
CA PRO A 72 9.72 7.77 -2.81
C PRO A 72 11.01 7.46 -2.02
N ASP A 73 10.99 7.65 -0.70
CA ASP A 73 12.16 7.42 0.17
C ASP A 73 12.35 5.94 0.54
N CYS A 74 11.47 5.06 0.05
CA CYS A 74 11.52 3.63 0.33
C CYS A 74 11.85 2.88 -0.95
N LEU A 75 12.92 2.08 -0.94
CA LEU A 75 13.12 1.12 -2.02
C LEU A 75 11.93 0.15 -2.10
N PRO A 76 11.34 -0.05 -3.30
CA PRO A 76 10.30 -1.04 -3.52
C PRO A 76 10.70 -2.41 -2.98
N THR A 77 10.04 -2.82 -1.89
CA THR A 77 10.31 -4.10 -1.21
C THR A 77 9.02 -4.86 -1.06
N LEU A 78 9.01 -6.10 -1.58
CA LEU A 78 7.82 -6.93 -1.50
C LEU A 78 7.52 -7.31 -0.05
N THR A 79 6.29 -7.02 0.38
CA THR A 79 5.75 -7.31 1.71
C THR A 79 4.59 -8.29 1.60
N ILE A 80 4.83 -9.54 2.01
CA ILE A 80 3.78 -10.57 2.11
C ILE A 80 3.60 -11.07 3.54
N ALA A 81 2.39 -11.53 3.83
CA ALA A 81 2.05 -12.28 5.02
C ALA A 81 2.00 -13.78 4.69
N HIS A 82 2.54 -14.64 5.55
CA HIS A 82 2.41 -16.09 5.44
C HIS A 82 2.37 -16.73 6.85
N PRO A 83 1.52 -17.74 7.12
CA PRO A 83 1.39 -18.29 8.47
C PRO A 83 2.64 -19.05 8.97
N ASN A 84 3.28 -19.79 8.07
CA ASN A 84 4.29 -20.80 8.43
C ASN A 84 5.69 -20.52 7.86
N GLN A 85 5.89 -19.38 7.20
CA GLN A 85 7.17 -19.04 6.58
C GLN A 85 7.68 -17.74 7.17
N SER A 86 9.00 -17.59 7.21
CA SER A 86 9.70 -16.37 7.62
C SER A 86 10.74 -15.93 6.60
N ALA A 87 10.96 -16.74 5.56
CA ALA A 87 11.87 -16.38 4.49
C ALA A 87 11.28 -15.22 3.67
N TYR A 88 12.16 -14.37 3.16
CA TYR A 88 11.78 -13.31 2.25
C TYR A 88 10.91 -13.84 1.09
N PRO A 89 9.82 -13.14 0.69
CA PRO A 89 9.41 -11.78 1.10
C PRO A 89 8.48 -11.69 2.31
N VAL A 90 8.43 -12.70 3.18
CA VAL A 90 7.52 -12.69 4.33
C VAL A 90 7.94 -11.66 5.37
N ARG A 91 7.15 -10.58 5.49
CA ARG A 91 7.26 -9.57 6.55
C ARG A 91 6.38 -9.90 7.75
N LEU A 92 5.20 -10.47 7.51
CA LEU A 92 4.24 -10.81 8.56
C LEU A 92 4.07 -12.33 8.66
N ARG A 93 4.54 -12.93 9.75
CA ARG A 93 4.32 -14.36 10.02
C ARG A 93 2.94 -14.59 10.64
N THR A 94 1.89 -14.38 9.86
CA THR A 94 0.51 -14.47 10.33
C THR A 94 -0.42 -14.99 9.24
N ARG A 95 -1.52 -15.62 9.67
CA ARG A 95 -2.63 -15.96 8.76
C ARG A 95 -3.55 -14.76 8.63
N ILE A 96 -3.63 -14.20 7.42
CA ILE A 96 -4.68 -13.22 7.08
C ILE A 96 -5.98 -13.99 6.82
N GLY A 97 -7.01 -13.69 7.62
CA GLY A 97 -8.33 -14.31 7.49
C GLY A 97 -9.01 -13.96 6.16
N ALA A 98 -9.88 -14.84 5.66
CA ALA A 98 -10.52 -14.70 4.35
C ALA A 98 -11.27 -13.37 4.17
N ARG A 99 -11.91 -12.85 5.22
CA ARG A 99 -12.60 -11.55 5.20
C ARG A 99 -11.70 -10.32 5.01
N TYR A 100 -10.40 -10.47 5.23
CA TYR A 100 -9.42 -9.39 5.17
C TYR A 100 -8.53 -9.48 3.93
N ARG A 101 -8.91 -10.32 2.97
CA ARG A 101 -8.21 -10.45 1.69
C ARG A 101 -9.20 -10.46 0.53
N THR A 102 -8.74 -9.93 -0.60
CA THR A 102 -9.43 -9.95 -1.87
C THR A 102 -8.48 -10.42 -2.96
N ALA A 103 -9.01 -10.97 -4.06
CA ALA A 103 -8.20 -11.39 -5.19
C ALA A 103 -8.13 -10.24 -6.21
N ILE A 104 -6.91 -9.76 -6.49
CA ILE A 104 -6.65 -8.73 -7.50
C ILE A 104 -5.70 -9.33 -8.52
N GLY A 105 -6.11 -9.38 -9.80
CA GLY A 105 -5.29 -10.01 -10.84
C GLY A 105 -4.98 -11.50 -10.56
N GLY A 106 -5.81 -12.19 -9.77
CA GLY A 106 -5.59 -13.57 -9.32
C GLY A 106 -4.65 -13.71 -8.12
N VAL A 107 -4.11 -12.61 -7.58
CA VAL A 107 -3.21 -12.61 -6.42
C VAL A 107 -3.98 -12.24 -5.14
N PRO A 108 -3.83 -12.98 -4.03
CA PRO A 108 -4.41 -12.59 -2.74
C PRO A 108 -3.74 -11.33 -2.18
N VAL A 109 -4.52 -10.29 -1.94
CA VAL A 109 -4.07 -8.99 -1.39
C VAL A 109 -4.95 -8.64 -0.19
N THR A 110 -4.41 -7.98 0.83
CA THR A 110 -5.27 -7.44 1.90
C THR A 110 -6.31 -6.48 1.33
N THR A 111 -7.53 -6.49 1.88
CA THR A 111 -8.56 -5.50 1.49
C THR A 111 -8.09 -4.08 1.81
N PRO A 112 -8.57 -3.02 1.13
CA PRO A 112 -8.11 -1.66 1.37
C PRO A 112 -8.17 -1.24 2.85
N GLU A 113 -9.25 -1.58 3.55
CA GLU A 113 -9.41 -1.30 4.97
C GLU A 113 -8.39 -2.08 5.82
N ARG A 114 -8.11 -3.34 5.47
CA ARG A 114 -7.08 -4.11 6.16
C ARG A 114 -5.69 -3.55 5.88
N THR A 115 -5.39 -3.16 4.63
CA THR A 115 -4.13 -2.54 4.24
C THR A 115 -3.89 -1.27 5.06
N ALA A 116 -4.89 -0.39 5.19
CA ALA A 116 -4.82 0.80 6.04
C ALA A 116 -4.47 0.46 7.51
N ILE A 117 -5.10 -0.56 8.08
CA ILE A 117 -4.80 -1.02 9.44
C ILE A 117 -3.38 -1.59 9.55
N ASP A 118 -2.93 -2.38 8.57
CA ASP A 118 -1.57 -2.92 8.57
C ASP A 118 -0.53 -1.79 8.49
N LEU A 119 -0.78 -0.75 7.68
CA LEU A 119 0.10 0.44 7.59
C LEU A 119 0.21 1.14 8.95
N LEU A 120 -0.93 1.45 9.58
CA LEU A 120 -0.97 2.11 10.90
C LEU A 120 -0.35 1.27 12.02
N ARG A 121 -0.19 -0.03 11.80
CA ARG A 121 0.35 -0.96 12.80
C ARG A 121 1.86 -1.19 12.66
N TYR A 122 2.37 -1.16 11.42
CA TYR A 122 3.70 -1.68 11.11
C TYR A 122 4.64 -0.69 10.44
N GLU A 123 4.12 0.45 9.98
CA GLU A 123 4.92 1.49 9.35
C GLU A 123 5.02 2.73 10.24
N GLU A 124 6.00 3.58 9.93
CA GLU A 124 6.12 4.92 10.52
C GLU A 124 4.85 5.74 10.29
N LEU A 125 4.48 6.57 11.27
CA LEU A 125 3.18 7.25 11.28
C LEU A 125 2.97 8.14 10.04
N SER A 126 4.00 8.89 9.62
CA SER A 126 3.93 9.75 8.43
C SER A 126 3.64 8.95 7.15
N LEU A 127 4.28 7.78 7.01
CA LEU A 127 4.07 6.85 5.91
C LEU A 127 2.66 6.26 5.94
N ALA A 128 2.22 5.84 7.12
CA ALA A 128 0.92 5.24 7.33
C ALA A 128 -0.20 6.24 7.03
N VAL A 129 -0.11 7.47 7.54
CA VAL A 129 -1.06 8.55 7.24
C VAL A 129 -1.15 8.78 5.74
N THR A 130 -0.01 8.96 5.07
CA THR A 130 0.04 9.18 3.62
C THR A 130 -0.61 8.02 2.86
N GLY A 131 -0.26 6.79 3.19
CA GLY A 131 -0.83 5.60 2.56
C GLY A 131 -2.35 5.48 2.77
N VAL A 132 -2.86 5.79 3.96
CA VAL A 132 -4.31 5.82 4.21
C VAL A 132 -5.00 6.89 3.36
N LEU A 133 -4.40 8.07 3.20
CA LEU A 133 -4.96 9.11 2.32
C LEU A 133 -4.99 8.67 0.85
N TYR A 134 -3.97 7.96 0.37
CA TYR A 134 -3.98 7.36 -0.98
C TYR A 134 -5.06 6.28 -1.13
N LEU A 135 -5.27 5.45 -0.11
CA LEU A 135 -6.35 4.45 -0.11
C LEU A 135 -7.73 5.12 -0.14
N LEU A 136 -7.94 6.18 0.64
CA LEU A 136 -9.18 6.97 0.62
C LEU A 136 -9.42 7.56 -0.79
N ARG A 137 -8.38 8.11 -1.42
CA ARG A 137 -8.46 8.60 -2.81
C ARG A 137 -8.77 7.48 -3.81
N ALA A 138 -8.32 6.26 -3.55
CA ALA A 138 -8.60 5.08 -4.36
C ALA A 138 -9.96 4.41 -4.03
N GLY A 139 -10.78 5.01 -3.17
CA GLY A 139 -12.14 4.55 -2.87
C GLY A 139 -12.31 3.74 -1.59
N LEU A 140 -11.31 3.69 -0.70
CA LEU A 140 -11.52 3.19 0.66
C LEU A 140 -12.62 4.01 1.34
N ARG A 141 -13.65 3.33 1.84
CA ARG A 141 -14.72 3.98 2.61
C ARG A 141 -14.34 4.14 4.08
N LEU A 142 -14.68 5.29 4.66
CA LEU A 142 -14.35 5.62 6.03
C LEU A 142 -15.07 4.73 7.05
N ASP A 143 -16.31 4.33 6.79
CA ASP A 143 -17.07 3.41 7.64
C ASP A 143 -16.45 2.01 7.65
N ALA A 144 -16.01 1.51 6.48
CA ALA A 144 -15.30 0.24 6.37
C ALA A 144 -13.96 0.26 7.12
N LEU A 145 -13.21 1.37 7.03
CA LEU A 145 -11.99 1.57 7.79
C LEU A 145 -12.24 1.53 9.31
N LYS A 146 -13.24 2.28 9.80
CA LYS A 146 -13.63 2.30 11.21
C LYS A 146 -14.04 0.92 11.71
N HIS A 147 -14.91 0.24 10.97
CA HIS A 147 -15.35 -1.11 11.31
C HIS A 147 -14.16 -2.10 11.39
N CYS A 148 -13.23 -2.03 10.43
CA CYS A 148 -12.04 -2.87 10.47
C CYS A 148 -11.13 -2.52 11.66
N ALA A 149 -11.01 -1.23 12.01
CA ALA A 149 -10.24 -0.76 13.16
C ALA A 149 -10.79 -1.33 14.48
N ASP A 150 -12.11 -1.28 14.68
CA ASP A 150 -12.78 -1.79 15.89
C ASP A 150 -12.51 -3.28 16.10
N LEU A 151 -12.45 -4.05 15.00
CA LEU A 151 -12.19 -5.47 15.05
C LEU A 151 -10.72 -5.80 15.36
N VAL A 152 -9.78 -5.03 14.79
CA VAL A 152 -8.35 -5.41 14.73
C VAL A 152 -7.46 -4.63 15.72
N LEU A 153 -7.72 -3.34 15.93
CA LEU A 153 -6.89 -2.46 16.77
C LEU A 153 -7.30 -2.51 18.25
N ARG A 154 -7.10 -3.67 18.88
CA ARG A 154 -7.42 -3.89 20.30
C ARG A 154 -6.26 -3.49 21.23
N GLY A 155 -6.57 -2.81 22.33
CA GLY A 155 -5.63 -2.43 23.40
C GLY A 155 -4.93 -1.07 23.24
N TYR A 156 -4.25 -0.60 24.28
CA TYR A 156 -3.70 0.76 24.36
C TYR A 156 -2.61 1.08 23.32
N ARG A 157 -1.81 0.10 22.91
CA ARG A 157 -0.69 0.26 21.95
C ARG A 157 -1.07 0.80 20.54
N TYR A 158 -2.35 0.97 20.24
CA TYR A 158 -2.83 1.50 18.97
C TYR A 158 -3.58 2.82 19.13
N GLU A 159 -3.33 3.55 20.23
CA GLU A 159 -3.97 4.84 20.50
C GLU A 159 -3.74 5.85 19.39
N SER A 160 -2.50 6.03 18.92
CA SER A 160 -2.19 6.95 17.82
C SER A 160 -2.93 6.59 16.52
N ALA A 161 -3.01 5.30 16.19
CA ALA A 161 -3.76 4.82 15.04
C ALA A 161 -5.26 5.11 15.16
N ARG A 162 -5.85 4.87 16.33
CA ARG A 162 -7.27 5.19 16.60
C ARG A 162 -7.53 6.69 16.60
N ALA A 163 -6.65 7.49 17.20
CA ALA A 163 -6.75 8.95 17.22
C ALA A 163 -6.73 9.51 15.78
N PHE A 164 -5.82 9.01 14.94
CA PHE A 164 -5.79 9.36 13.52
C PHE A 164 -7.11 9.02 12.81
N ILE A 165 -7.61 7.78 12.95
CA ILE A 165 -8.87 7.37 12.32
C ILE A 165 -10.06 8.21 12.82
N ALA A 166 -10.08 8.57 14.10
CA ALA A 166 -11.09 9.42 14.70
C ALA A 166 -11.05 10.86 14.15
N ALA A 167 -9.87 11.36 13.79
CA ALA A 167 -9.68 12.70 13.24
C ALA A 167 -9.99 12.81 11.74
N LEU A 168 -10.01 11.69 10.99
CA LEU A 168 -10.24 11.68 9.54
C LEU A 168 -11.52 12.40 9.07
N PRO A 169 -12.71 12.22 9.69
CA PRO A 169 -13.91 12.94 9.26
C PRO A 169 -13.73 14.45 9.26
N ASP A 170 -13.08 14.99 10.30
CA ASP A 170 -12.89 16.43 10.42
C ASP A 170 -11.86 16.95 9.42
N TYR A 171 -10.76 16.21 9.24
CA TYR A 171 -9.75 16.51 8.22
C TYR A 171 -10.36 16.57 6.81
N LEU A 172 -11.18 15.58 6.44
CA LEU A 172 -11.81 15.53 5.12
C LEU A 172 -12.78 16.71 4.89
N ARG A 173 -13.60 17.05 5.90
CA ARG A 173 -14.47 18.24 5.82
C ARG A 173 -13.68 19.54 5.62
N ARG A 174 -12.59 19.73 6.37
CA ARG A 174 -11.74 20.93 6.22
C ARG A 174 -11.10 21.00 4.83
N ARG A 175 -10.65 19.86 4.30
CA ARG A 175 -10.04 19.78 2.96
C ARG A 175 -11.06 20.12 1.87
N GLU A 176 -12.29 19.63 1.97
CA GLU A 176 -13.36 19.95 1.03
C GLU A 176 -13.73 21.44 1.06
N ALA A 177 -13.85 22.03 2.26
CA ALA A 177 -14.10 23.45 2.42
C ALA A 177 -12.98 24.31 1.81
N ALA A 178 -11.71 23.93 2.01
CA ALA A 178 -10.56 24.61 1.41
C ALA A 178 -10.59 24.53 -0.13
N ALA A 179 -10.89 23.35 -0.70
CA ALA A 179 -10.99 23.18 -2.15
C ALA A 179 -12.11 24.05 -2.76
N GLN A 180 -13.25 24.19 -2.07
CA GLN A 180 -14.36 25.05 -2.51
C GLN A 180 -14.01 26.54 -2.45
N ALA A 181 -13.25 26.98 -1.43
CA ALA A 181 -12.78 28.36 -1.34
C ALA A 181 -11.83 28.71 -2.49
N THR A 182 -10.83 27.86 -2.75
CA THR A 182 -9.88 28.05 -3.86
C THR A 182 -10.58 28.07 -5.22
N SER A 183 -11.63 27.26 -5.42
CA SER A 183 -12.41 27.28 -6.66
C SER A 183 -13.26 28.54 -6.85
N ARG A 184 -13.65 29.24 -5.78
CA ARG A 184 -14.40 30.50 -5.85
C ARG A 184 -13.48 31.68 -6.19
N ASP A 185 -12.26 31.69 -5.66
CA ASP A 185 -11.28 32.75 -5.93
C ASP A 185 -10.76 32.73 -7.38
N LEU A 186 -10.78 31.56 -8.04
CA LEU A 186 -10.37 31.40 -9.44
C LEU A 186 -11.47 31.71 -10.47
N ASN A 187 -12.71 31.94 -10.03
CA ASN A 187 -13.82 32.33 -10.90
C ASN A 187 -14.62 33.48 -10.27
N PRO A 188 -13.99 34.67 -10.12
CA PRO A 188 -14.69 35.84 -9.62
C PRO A 188 -15.76 36.21 -10.65
N ARG A 189 -17.02 36.23 -10.20
CA ARG A 189 -18.13 36.74 -10.99
C ARG A 189 -17.89 38.19 -11.40
#